data_AF-A0A1M4N8Z5-F1
#
_entry.id   AF-A0A1M4N8Z5-F1
#
_cell.length_a   1.000
_cell.length_b   1.000
_cell.length_c   1.000
_cell.angle_alpha   90.00
_cell.angle_beta   90.00
_cell.angle_gamma   90.00
#
_symmetry.space_group_name_H-M   'P 1'
#
loop_
_entity.id
_entity.type
_entity.pdbx_description
1 polymer ?
#
loop_
_entity_poly.entity_id
_entity_poly.type
_entity_poly.pdbx_seq_one_letter_code
_entity_poly.pdbx_strand_id
1 'polypeptide(L)'
;MDNYIEQYCQQTETINKVFEFYKREFFNNYEFLNSEERKSVLKAMPYCYRIWYYSALISHTSLSPANLINMQIKEKYDEELVVLPIARPIYTRKKLTDFHQEFVIFSVEDHPVLKDLENFMNNCRPDIGVDEKGLLLDEEREKIIDSLTFKEIFYVTFLTNTSYELGLLKKMPSIGVHRAMAVTRNMEVFFNLSKREQLKRIIEAVVSIASKQMCELFPLDRSSFSISSLRKMIRDGIDLNEYLSNIMGKYNIVVDFQELEKLDFESIGDIDIEALPKESIMALAIRMELAFAFDAYITTPLGYYLQVLQPIYIHNYSAATHFYELYQAEHSNVPLIKLYFIMPNGFDLTVLGENIILDGNKAKHQFQDLDTKIDYMQTLEDIYQYQVINPLHEWLDIAEEPPIDIAATYFNGKPVRKVKSKAELNIPASEGDEVITNRNRAYVFKIKNTAHKRKYITVQLKGSQTISQIRDIVEEGYNLDFEYLYSFFMNNKPFDRDYEIPSPAEIDSEMTAANIKLYELRLIVGQKFLLIYDFDKKISFEIEFLGVEPLEKGAEYPRIIANRK
;
A
#
# COMPACT_ATOMS: atom_id res chain seq x y z
N MET A 1 1.70 -15.63 31.90
CA MET A 1 0.44 -15.27 31.22
C MET A 1 0.76 -15.01 29.75
N ASP A 2 1.70 -14.10 29.51
CA ASP A 2 2.23 -13.76 28.18
C ASP A 2 2.61 -14.96 27.31
N ASN A 3 3.38 -15.91 27.88
CA ASN A 3 3.80 -17.12 27.16
C ASN A 3 2.61 -17.99 26.70
N TYR A 4 1.47 -17.99 27.41
CA TYR A 4 0.29 -18.74 26.98
C TYR A 4 -0.47 -18.04 25.86
N ILE A 5 -0.56 -16.71 25.90
CA ILE A 5 -1.21 -15.89 24.86
C ILE A 5 -0.36 -15.95 23.59
N GLU A 6 0.95 -15.78 23.71
CA GLU A 6 1.88 -15.90 22.59
C GLU A 6 1.80 -17.30 21.95
N GLN A 7 1.81 -18.37 22.76
CA GLN A 7 1.62 -19.73 22.25
C GLN A 7 0.28 -19.91 21.53
N TYR A 8 -0.81 -19.33 22.06
CA TYR A 8 -2.10 -19.37 21.41
C TYR A 8 -2.08 -18.64 20.07
N CYS A 9 -1.52 -17.44 20.01
CA CYS A 9 -1.34 -16.70 18.75
C CYS A 9 -0.56 -17.52 17.72
N GLN A 10 0.55 -18.13 18.13
CA GLN A 10 1.39 -18.97 17.26
C GLN A 10 0.70 -20.25 16.78
N GLN A 11 -0.23 -20.82 17.57
CA GLN A 11 -0.92 -22.07 17.24
C GLN A 11 -2.27 -21.86 16.53
N THR A 12 -2.80 -20.64 16.57
CA THR A 12 -4.13 -20.33 16.04
C THR A 12 -4.05 -20.13 14.53
N GLU A 13 -4.70 -21.03 13.80
CA GLU A 13 -4.66 -21.07 12.33
C GLU A 13 -5.15 -19.77 11.69
N THR A 14 -6.24 -19.19 12.20
CA THR A 14 -6.80 -17.92 11.71
C THR A 14 -5.80 -16.77 11.84
N ILE A 15 -5.17 -16.62 13.01
CA ILE A 15 -4.15 -15.58 13.26
C ILE A 15 -2.97 -15.75 12.29
N ASN A 16 -2.49 -16.98 12.11
CA ASN A 16 -1.38 -17.27 11.21
C ASN A 16 -1.73 -16.98 9.74
N LYS A 17 -2.91 -17.42 9.27
CA LYS A 17 -3.34 -17.21 7.88
C LYS A 17 -3.61 -15.74 7.55
N VAL A 18 -4.07 -14.94 8.51
CA VAL A 18 -4.22 -13.49 8.32
C VAL A 18 -2.88 -12.84 7.96
N PHE A 19 -1.78 -13.26 8.59
CA PHE A 19 -0.45 -12.75 8.26
C PHE A 19 0.09 -13.24 6.91
N GLU A 20 -0.33 -14.41 6.45
CA GLU A 20 0.04 -14.88 5.11
C GLU A 20 -0.52 -13.96 4.01
N PHE A 21 -1.64 -13.26 4.25
CA PHE A 21 -2.10 -12.19 3.35
C PHE A 21 -1.08 -11.06 3.22
N TYR A 22 -0.50 -10.58 4.33
CA TYR A 22 0.56 -9.58 4.30
C TYR A 22 1.77 -10.08 3.51
N LYS A 23 2.24 -11.29 3.80
CA LYS A 23 3.41 -11.85 3.11
C LYS A 23 3.17 -11.95 1.62
N ARG A 24 2.01 -12.48 1.21
CA ARG A 24 1.62 -12.60 -0.19
C ARG A 24 1.60 -11.22 -0.86
N GLU A 25 0.89 -10.26 -0.28
CA GLU A 25 0.78 -8.91 -0.85
C GLU A 25 2.14 -8.20 -0.95
N PHE A 26 2.96 -8.31 0.10
CA PHE A 26 4.30 -7.73 0.12
C PHE A 26 5.22 -8.37 -0.91
N PHE A 27 5.39 -9.71 -0.89
CA PHE A 27 6.36 -10.39 -1.75
C PHE A 27 5.93 -10.41 -3.22
N ASN A 28 4.64 -10.59 -3.50
CA ASN A 28 4.13 -10.51 -4.87
C ASN A 28 4.46 -9.16 -5.51
N ASN A 29 4.57 -8.07 -4.75
CA ASN A 29 4.95 -6.77 -5.31
C ASN A 29 6.46 -6.49 -5.20
N TYR A 30 7.10 -6.91 -4.12
CA TYR A 30 8.52 -6.66 -3.84
C TYR A 30 9.46 -7.40 -4.81
N GLU A 31 9.08 -8.59 -5.28
CA GLU A 31 9.92 -9.38 -6.18
C GLU A 31 10.10 -8.74 -7.55
N PHE A 32 9.12 -7.95 -8.01
CA PHE A 32 9.19 -7.23 -9.29
C PHE A 32 10.07 -5.97 -9.24
N LEU A 33 10.42 -5.50 -8.04
CA LEU A 33 11.23 -4.30 -7.88
C LEU A 33 12.69 -4.54 -8.26
N ASN A 34 13.30 -3.55 -8.90
CA ASN A 34 14.73 -3.51 -9.15
C ASN A 34 15.52 -3.14 -7.87
N SER A 35 16.85 -3.17 -7.95
CA SER A 35 17.71 -2.95 -6.79
C SER A 35 17.65 -1.55 -6.17
N GLU A 36 17.29 -0.51 -6.94
CA GLU A 36 17.10 0.84 -6.41
C GLU A 36 15.74 0.98 -5.73
N GLU A 37 14.67 0.55 -6.41
CA GLU A 37 13.30 0.55 -5.87
C GLU A 37 13.20 -0.19 -4.53
N ARG A 38 13.87 -1.34 -4.41
CA ARG A 38 13.89 -2.13 -3.16
C ARG A 38 14.45 -1.36 -1.97
N LYS A 39 15.38 -0.41 -2.16
CA LYS A 39 15.99 0.32 -1.03
C LYS A 39 14.95 1.16 -0.28
N SER A 40 14.12 1.90 -1.02
CA SER A 40 13.02 2.68 -0.46
C SER A 40 12.04 1.82 0.33
N VAL A 41 11.64 0.69 -0.26
CA VAL A 41 10.68 -0.24 0.36
C VAL A 41 11.27 -0.90 1.61
N LEU A 42 12.54 -1.31 1.59
CA LEU A 42 13.20 -1.91 2.75
C LEU A 42 13.29 -0.94 3.94
N LYS A 43 13.53 0.36 3.69
CA LYS A 43 13.50 1.40 4.72
C LYS A 43 12.09 1.62 5.30
N ALA A 44 11.07 1.46 4.45
CA ALA A 44 9.67 1.74 4.78
C ALA A 44 8.92 0.56 5.44
N MET A 45 9.53 -0.62 5.43
CA MET A 45 8.90 -1.90 5.73
C MET A 45 8.10 -1.95 7.04
N PRO A 46 8.59 -1.43 8.20
CA PRO A 46 7.79 -1.39 9.42
C PRO A 46 6.50 -0.57 9.27
N TYR A 47 6.55 0.54 8.53
CA TYR A 47 5.41 1.42 8.30
C TYR A 47 4.41 0.82 7.31
N CYS A 48 4.90 0.16 6.25
CA CYS A 48 4.05 -0.61 5.33
C CYS A 48 3.25 -1.67 6.09
N TYR A 49 3.90 -2.39 6.99
CA TYR A 49 3.23 -3.37 7.84
C TYR A 49 2.21 -2.74 8.78
N ARG A 50 2.55 -1.61 9.44
CA ARG A 50 1.61 -0.87 10.30
C ARG A 50 0.36 -0.46 9.54
N ILE A 51 0.50 0.13 8.36
CA ILE A 51 -0.62 0.58 7.54
C ILE A 51 -1.48 -0.62 7.14
N TRP A 52 -0.87 -1.70 6.63
CA TRP A 52 -1.58 -2.96 6.31
C TRP A 52 -2.33 -3.53 7.51
N TYR A 53 -1.70 -3.58 8.69
CA TYR A 53 -2.26 -4.20 9.89
C TYR A 53 -3.57 -3.54 10.38
N TYR A 54 -3.74 -2.26 10.11
CA TYR A 54 -4.96 -1.51 10.40
C TYR A 54 -5.88 -1.34 9.18
N SER A 55 -5.43 -1.77 7.99
CA SER A 55 -6.22 -1.70 6.76
C SER A 55 -7.31 -2.76 6.72
N ALA A 56 -8.36 -2.47 5.95
CA ALA A 56 -9.45 -3.41 5.78
C ALA A 56 -8.96 -4.66 5.05
N LEU A 57 -9.45 -5.82 5.50
CA LEU A 57 -9.26 -7.09 4.80
C LEU A 57 -10.20 -7.21 3.60
N ILE A 58 -11.34 -6.51 3.67
CA ILE A 58 -12.35 -6.35 2.63
C ILE A 58 -12.68 -4.86 2.51
N SER A 59 -12.56 -4.27 1.31
CA SER A 59 -12.74 -2.83 1.12
C SER A 59 -14.14 -2.38 1.52
N HIS A 60 -14.22 -1.14 2.01
CA HIS A 60 -15.41 -0.50 2.58
C HIS A 60 -15.95 -1.16 3.86
N THR A 61 -15.11 -1.93 4.56
CA THR A 61 -15.42 -2.48 5.88
C THR A 61 -14.43 -1.97 6.93
N SER A 62 -14.78 -2.12 8.20
CA SER A 62 -13.88 -1.84 9.32
C SER A 62 -13.12 -3.09 9.81
N LEU A 63 -13.28 -4.24 9.13
CA LEU A 63 -12.64 -5.50 9.51
C LEU A 63 -11.16 -5.52 9.11
N SER A 64 -10.28 -5.23 10.06
CA SER A 64 -8.82 -5.24 9.87
C SER A 64 -8.15 -6.45 10.54
N PRO A 65 -6.88 -6.75 10.21
CA PRO A 65 -6.08 -7.71 10.98
C PRO A 65 -6.07 -7.41 12.47
N ALA A 66 -5.93 -6.13 12.85
CA ALA A 66 -5.95 -5.69 14.23
C ALA A 66 -7.23 -6.09 14.97
N ASN A 67 -8.38 -5.81 14.36
CA ASN A 67 -9.68 -6.13 14.92
C ASN A 67 -9.88 -7.65 15.04
N LEU A 68 -9.62 -8.37 13.95
CA LEU A 68 -9.85 -9.82 13.87
C LEU A 68 -9.00 -10.60 14.88
N ILE A 69 -7.74 -10.20 15.10
CA ILE A 69 -6.86 -10.85 16.08
C ILE A 69 -7.32 -10.54 17.50
N ASN A 70 -7.52 -9.26 17.84
CA ASN A 70 -7.85 -8.87 19.21
C ASN A 70 -9.24 -9.31 19.66
N MET A 71 -10.21 -9.45 18.75
CA MET A 71 -11.49 -10.08 19.05
C MET A 71 -11.34 -11.53 19.50
N GLN A 72 -10.50 -12.33 18.82
CA GLN A 72 -10.25 -13.74 19.18
C GLN A 72 -9.58 -13.86 20.54
N ILE A 73 -8.61 -12.98 20.81
CA ILE A 73 -7.92 -12.94 22.11
C ILE A 73 -8.88 -12.58 23.23
N LYS A 74 -9.71 -11.55 23.02
CA LYS A 74 -10.74 -11.15 23.98
C LYS A 74 -11.75 -12.26 24.25
N GLU A 75 -12.21 -12.96 23.22
CA GLU A 75 -13.13 -14.09 23.38
C GLU A 75 -12.50 -15.26 24.16
N LYS A 76 -11.20 -15.49 23.98
CA LYS A 76 -10.49 -16.61 24.59
C LYS A 76 -10.09 -16.37 26.05
N TYR A 77 -9.60 -15.16 26.35
CA TYR A 77 -8.97 -14.85 27.63
C TYR A 77 -9.81 -13.90 28.51
N ASP A 78 -10.72 -13.13 27.93
CA ASP A 78 -11.54 -12.11 28.64
C ASP A 78 -10.69 -11.16 29.51
N GLU A 79 -9.52 -10.78 29.02
CA GLU A 79 -8.55 -9.93 29.73
C GLU A 79 -8.48 -8.52 29.12
N GLU A 80 -8.17 -7.53 29.96
CA GLU A 80 -7.93 -6.13 29.57
C GLU A 80 -6.53 -5.96 28.95
N LEU A 81 -6.30 -6.62 27.82
CA LEU A 81 -5.03 -6.56 27.09
C LEU A 81 -5.25 -6.43 25.59
N VAL A 82 -4.19 -6.02 24.89
CA VAL A 82 -4.13 -5.92 23.43
C VAL A 82 -2.89 -6.66 22.95
N VAL A 83 -3.02 -7.41 21.85
CA VAL A 83 -1.93 -8.12 21.19
C VAL A 83 -1.62 -7.45 19.86
N LEU A 84 -0.35 -7.13 19.66
CA LEU A 84 0.19 -6.57 18.44
C LEU A 84 1.23 -7.53 17.83
N PRO A 85 0.93 -8.22 16.72
CA PRO A 85 1.94 -8.92 15.95
C PRO A 85 2.83 -7.91 15.22
N ILE A 86 4.14 -8.09 15.26
CA ILE A 86 5.14 -7.29 14.55
C ILE A 86 5.83 -8.19 13.50
N ALA A 87 5.85 -7.75 12.25
CA ALA A 87 6.58 -8.43 11.18
C ALA A 87 8.09 -8.17 11.30
N ARG A 88 8.86 -9.20 11.61
CA ARG A 88 10.33 -9.16 11.65
C ARG A 88 10.92 -9.76 10.37
N PRO A 89 11.72 -9.01 9.61
CA PRO A 89 12.28 -9.50 8.36
C PRO A 89 13.31 -10.62 8.59
N ILE A 90 13.22 -11.67 7.78
CA ILE A 90 14.19 -12.78 7.73
C ILE A 90 15.05 -12.59 6.48
N TYR A 91 16.37 -12.53 6.69
CA TYR A 91 17.34 -12.39 5.61
C TYR A 91 18.16 -13.66 5.41
N THR A 92 18.20 -14.15 4.17
CA THR A 92 19.10 -15.22 3.74
C THR A 92 20.10 -14.67 2.74
N ARG A 93 21.41 -14.76 3.03
CA ARG A 93 22.48 -14.21 2.17
C ARG A 93 22.23 -12.74 1.77
N LYS A 94 21.78 -11.91 2.72
CA LYS A 94 21.40 -10.48 2.54
C LYS A 94 20.18 -10.22 1.65
N LYS A 95 19.47 -11.26 1.19
CA LYS A 95 18.17 -11.12 0.52
C LYS A 95 17.06 -11.31 1.55
N LEU A 96 16.07 -10.40 1.56
CA LEU A 96 14.84 -10.59 2.31
C LEU A 96 14.11 -11.82 1.74
N THR A 97 13.80 -12.80 2.58
CA THR A 97 13.21 -14.08 2.15
C THR A 97 11.88 -14.39 2.79
N ASP A 98 11.63 -13.89 4.01
CA ASP A 98 10.37 -14.13 4.71
C ASP A 98 10.20 -13.10 5.85
N PHE A 99 9.10 -13.18 6.58
CA PHE A 99 8.85 -12.50 7.82
C PHE A 99 8.49 -13.49 8.94
N HIS A 100 9.03 -13.25 10.13
CA HIS A 100 8.60 -13.88 11.38
C HIS A 100 7.63 -12.94 12.11
N GLN A 101 6.57 -13.47 12.71
CA GLN A 101 5.68 -12.72 13.59
C GLN A 101 6.17 -12.78 15.03
N GLU A 102 6.50 -11.63 15.58
CA GLU A 102 6.73 -11.46 17.02
C GLU A 102 5.46 -10.88 17.64
N PHE A 103 4.87 -11.55 18.64
CA PHE A 103 3.66 -11.06 19.30
C PHE A 103 4.03 -10.24 20.54
N VAL A 104 3.64 -8.97 20.54
CA VAL A 104 3.83 -8.06 21.67
C VAL A 104 2.51 -7.88 22.40
N ILE A 105 2.52 -8.07 23.71
CA ILE A 105 1.33 -7.99 24.56
C ILE A 105 1.37 -6.67 25.33
N PHE A 106 0.24 -5.98 25.33
CA PHE A 106 0.04 -4.71 26.00
C PHE A 106 -0.96 -4.92 27.13
N SER A 107 -0.53 -4.58 28.35
CA SER A 107 -1.40 -4.48 29.51
C SER A 107 -1.04 -3.23 30.31
N VAL A 108 -1.92 -2.80 31.23
CA VAL A 108 -1.62 -1.67 32.13
C VAL A 108 -0.41 -2.00 33.01
N GLU A 109 -0.33 -3.22 33.54
CA GLU A 109 0.71 -3.62 34.48
C GLU A 109 2.07 -3.88 33.80
N ASP A 110 2.04 -4.39 32.57
CA ASP A 110 3.24 -4.75 31.81
C ASP A 110 3.22 -4.15 30.39
N HIS A 111 3.36 -2.82 30.31
CA HIS A 111 3.32 -2.10 29.05
C HIS A 111 4.72 -1.98 28.40
N PRO A 112 4.93 -2.46 27.16
CA PRO A 112 6.23 -2.42 26.47
C PRO A 112 6.89 -1.03 26.40
N VAL A 113 6.10 0.01 26.07
CA VAL A 113 6.60 1.40 26.02
C VAL A 113 7.19 1.88 27.36
N LEU A 114 6.69 1.42 28.51
CA LEU A 114 7.28 1.82 29.80
C LEU A 114 8.67 1.21 30.00
N LYS A 115 8.86 -0.06 29.58
CA LYS A 115 10.17 -0.72 29.61
C LYS A 115 11.14 -0.04 28.65
N ASP A 116 10.67 0.25 27.43
CA ASP A 116 11.46 0.93 26.41
C ASP A 116 11.83 2.35 26.84
N LEU A 117 10.91 3.10 27.48
CA LEU A 117 11.18 4.44 28.01
C LEU A 117 12.25 4.37 29.10
N GLU A 118 12.18 3.41 30.03
CA GLU A 118 13.20 3.23 31.06
C GLU A 118 14.57 2.91 30.45
N ASN A 119 14.63 1.97 29.51
CA ASN A 119 15.86 1.61 28.78
C ASN A 119 16.42 2.82 28.00
N PHE A 120 15.59 3.53 27.26
CA PHE A 120 15.94 4.75 26.53
C PHE A 120 16.54 5.82 27.46
N MET A 121 15.88 6.07 28.59
CA MET A 121 16.35 7.07 29.56
C MET A 121 17.68 6.68 30.23
N ASN A 122 17.94 5.39 30.41
CA ASN A 122 19.24 4.90 30.91
C ASN A 122 20.37 5.14 29.90
N ASN A 123 20.09 5.01 28.59
CA ASN A 123 21.05 5.34 27.53
C ASN A 123 21.30 6.86 27.39
N CYS A 124 20.41 7.69 27.94
CA CYS A 124 20.58 9.15 27.98
C CYS A 124 21.46 9.64 29.16
N ARG A 125 22.16 8.72 29.86
CA ARG A 125 23.06 9.02 30.98
C ARG A 125 24.52 8.70 30.61
N PRO A 126 25.50 9.54 31.01
CA PRO A 126 25.32 10.84 31.68
C PRO A 126 24.73 11.91 30.74
N ASP A 127 24.90 11.74 29.43
CA ASP A 127 24.38 12.61 28.38
C ASP A 127 24.37 11.90 27.01
N ILE A 128 23.65 12.46 26.04
CA ILE A 128 23.46 11.91 24.69
C ILE A 128 23.54 13.00 23.62
N GLY A 129 24.04 12.64 22.43
CA GLY A 129 24.13 13.53 21.28
C GLY A 129 22.76 13.84 20.68
N VAL A 130 22.47 15.12 20.48
CA VAL A 130 21.24 15.58 19.83
C VAL A 130 21.56 16.61 18.74
N ASP A 131 20.60 16.89 17.87
CA ASP A 131 20.63 18.00 16.94
C ASP A 131 20.17 19.33 17.59
N GLU A 132 20.11 20.40 16.80
CA GLU A 132 19.63 21.72 17.26
C GLU A 132 18.20 21.65 17.83
N LYS A 133 17.35 20.82 17.21
CA LYS A 133 15.94 20.66 17.58
C LYS A 133 15.79 19.82 18.83
N GLY A 134 16.81 19.04 19.19
CA GLY A 134 16.87 18.19 20.37
C GLY A 134 16.64 16.71 20.07
N LEU A 135 16.52 16.33 18.81
CA LEU A 135 16.38 14.94 18.38
C LEU A 135 17.74 14.24 18.43
N LEU A 136 17.76 12.94 18.78
CA LEU A 136 18.99 12.17 18.83
C LEU A 136 19.71 12.17 17.47
N LEU A 137 21.04 12.28 17.48
CA LEU A 137 21.88 12.10 16.30
C LEU A 137 21.79 10.66 15.79
N ASP A 138 22.02 10.46 14.48
CA ASP A 138 21.88 9.16 13.81
C ASP A 138 22.69 8.06 14.52
N GLU A 139 23.95 8.35 14.84
CA GLU A 139 24.86 7.46 15.56
C GLU A 139 24.37 7.05 16.95
N GLU A 140 23.61 7.92 17.63
CA GLU A 140 23.04 7.63 18.94
C GLU A 140 21.76 6.80 18.80
N ARG A 141 20.95 7.07 17.75
CA ARG A 141 19.75 6.27 17.46
C ARG A 141 20.12 4.83 17.11
N GLU A 142 21.14 4.63 16.28
CA GLU A 142 21.61 3.29 15.87
C GLU A 142 22.04 2.41 17.05
N LYS A 143 22.57 3.00 18.13
CA LYS A 143 22.98 2.25 19.34
C LYS A 143 21.80 1.73 20.17
N ILE A 144 20.65 2.40 20.09
CA ILE A 144 19.50 2.14 20.99
C ILE A 144 18.40 1.36 20.26
N ILE A 145 18.20 1.60 18.96
CA ILE A 145 17.04 1.14 18.19
C ILE A 145 16.80 -0.38 18.28
N ASP A 146 17.86 -1.19 18.30
CA ASP A 146 17.76 -2.65 18.33
C ASP A 146 17.32 -3.21 19.68
N SER A 147 17.44 -2.41 20.74
CA SER A 147 17.04 -2.76 22.12
C SER A 147 15.59 -2.38 22.46
N LEU A 148 14.89 -1.76 21.51
CA LEU A 148 13.51 -1.30 21.67
C LEU A 148 12.52 -2.29 21.06
N THR A 149 11.27 -2.26 21.56
CA THR A 149 10.16 -3.05 21.00
C THR A 149 9.96 -2.73 19.52
N PHE A 150 9.83 -1.44 19.17
CA PHE A 150 9.72 -0.98 17.80
C PHE A 150 11.08 -0.52 17.29
N LYS A 151 11.62 -1.26 16.32
CA LYS A 151 12.96 -1.04 15.77
C LYS A 151 12.92 -0.05 14.60
N GLU A 152 12.40 1.14 14.89
CA GLU A 152 12.18 2.19 13.88
C GLU A 152 12.54 3.58 14.40
N ILE A 153 12.96 4.45 13.48
CA ILE A 153 13.50 5.78 13.79
C ILE A 153 12.44 6.69 14.44
N PHE A 154 11.18 6.57 14.01
CA PHE A 154 10.09 7.39 14.56
C PHE A 154 9.69 6.97 15.96
N TYR A 155 9.89 5.71 16.34
CA TYR A 155 9.68 5.29 17.73
C TYR A 155 10.71 5.92 18.67
N VAL A 156 11.98 5.98 18.26
CA VAL A 156 13.02 6.73 19.00
C VAL A 156 12.65 8.21 19.11
N THR A 157 12.13 8.80 18.03
CA THR A 157 11.65 10.20 18.02
C THR A 157 10.47 10.39 18.98
N PHE A 158 9.53 9.45 19.01
CA PHE A 158 8.41 9.41 19.96
C PHE A 158 8.90 9.38 21.41
N LEU A 159 9.82 8.48 21.76
CA LEU A 159 10.40 8.40 23.11
C LEU A 159 11.13 9.70 23.47
N THR A 160 11.87 10.28 22.52
CA THR A 160 12.62 11.53 22.71
C THR A 160 11.69 12.70 23.03
N ASN A 161 10.69 12.95 22.17
CA ASN A 161 9.76 14.06 22.34
C ASN A 161 8.91 13.89 23.60
N THR A 162 8.42 12.68 23.85
CA THR A 162 7.66 12.36 25.07
C THR A 162 8.50 12.59 26.32
N SER A 163 9.78 12.23 26.29
CA SER A 163 10.71 12.45 27.41
C SER A 163 10.96 13.93 27.68
N TYR A 164 11.06 14.77 26.65
CA TYR A 164 11.12 16.23 26.85
C TYR A 164 9.83 16.79 27.44
N GLU A 165 8.67 16.36 26.92
CA GLU A 165 7.36 16.85 27.37
C GLU A 165 7.08 16.45 28.83
N LEU A 166 7.48 15.25 29.23
CA LEU A 166 7.41 14.78 30.61
C LEU A 166 8.49 15.39 31.52
N GLY A 167 9.45 16.14 30.96
CA GLY A 167 10.59 16.70 31.68
C GLY A 167 11.60 15.64 32.16
N LEU A 168 11.59 14.43 31.58
CA LEU A 168 12.55 13.37 31.86
C LEU A 168 13.89 13.62 31.15
N LEU A 169 13.85 14.32 30.02
CA LEU A 169 15.02 14.70 29.22
C LEU A 169 15.13 16.23 29.17
N LYS A 170 16.35 16.77 29.21
CA LYS A 170 16.60 18.21 29.04
C LYS A 170 17.83 18.47 28.19
N LYS A 171 17.81 19.55 27.41
CA LYS A 171 18.99 20.04 26.68
C LYS A 171 20.04 20.55 27.66
N MET A 172 21.30 20.28 27.36
CA MET A 172 22.45 20.76 28.13
C MET A 172 23.11 21.97 27.43
N PRO A 173 23.59 22.97 28.19
CA PRO A 173 24.47 23.98 27.65
C PRO A 173 25.81 23.36 27.24
N SER A 174 26.14 23.45 25.96
CA SER A 174 27.33 22.85 25.35
C SER A 174 27.93 23.79 24.31
N ILE A 175 29.26 23.78 24.14
CA ILE A 175 29.97 24.61 23.16
C ILE A 175 30.31 23.75 21.95
N GLY A 176 29.86 24.17 20.76
CA GLY A 176 30.18 23.52 19.49
C GLY A 176 29.47 22.18 19.22
N VAL A 177 28.67 21.69 20.17
CA VAL A 177 27.86 20.47 20.06
C VAL A 177 26.53 20.66 20.78
N HIS A 178 25.51 19.89 20.42
CA HIS A 178 24.25 19.83 21.16
C HIS A 178 24.15 18.50 21.92
N ARG A 179 23.84 18.58 23.22
CA ARG A 179 23.72 17.42 24.10
C ARG A 179 22.44 17.51 24.90
N ALA A 180 21.90 16.37 25.30
CA ALA A 180 20.79 16.26 26.24
C ALA A 180 21.17 15.30 27.37
N MET A 181 20.50 15.40 28.51
CA MET A 181 20.69 14.46 29.61
C MET A 181 19.38 14.08 30.28
N ALA A 182 19.33 12.84 30.76
CA ALA A 182 18.28 12.38 31.64
C ALA A 182 18.24 13.17 32.96
N VAL A 183 17.04 13.54 33.41
CA VAL A 183 16.80 14.26 34.66
C VAL A 183 16.49 13.25 35.76
N THR A 184 17.54 12.78 36.46
CA THR A 184 17.46 11.70 37.46
C THR A 184 16.30 11.84 38.45
N ARG A 185 16.13 13.03 39.05
CA ARG A 185 15.04 13.28 40.01
C ARG A 185 13.65 13.11 39.38
N ASN A 186 13.45 13.57 38.14
CA ASN A 186 12.16 13.46 37.47
C ASN A 186 11.88 12.01 37.06
N MET A 187 12.92 11.27 36.65
CA MET A 187 12.81 9.83 36.41
C MET A 187 12.40 9.08 37.68
N GLU A 188 13.07 9.31 38.81
CA GLU A 188 12.72 8.67 40.08
C GLU A 188 11.28 8.95 40.48
N VAL A 189 10.82 10.20 40.32
CA VAL A 189 9.42 10.55 40.60
C VAL A 189 8.46 9.84 39.64
N PHE A 190 8.75 9.83 38.34
CA PHE A 190 7.88 9.25 37.32
C PHE A 190 7.76 7.73 37.45
N PHE A 191 8.88 7.01 37.54
CA PHE A 191 8.87 5.55 37.60
C PHE A 191 8.36 4.98 38.93
N ASN A 192 8.25 5.81 39.98
CA ASN A 192 7.58 5.46 41.24
C ASN A 192 6.05 5.63 41.22
N LEU A 193 5.47 6.20 40.15
CA LEU A 193 4.01 6.27 39.98
C LEU A 193 3.45 4.88 39.67
N SER A 194 2.15 4.67 39.86
CA SER A 194 1.49 3.46 39.37
C SER A 194 1.61 3.38 37.84
N LYS A 195 1.63 2.16 37.28
CA LYS A 195 1.79 1.96 35.83
C LYS A 195 0.70 2.67 35.03
N ARG A 196 -0.54 2.59 35.51
CA ARG A 196 -1.68 3.34 34.97
C ARG A 196 -1.44 4.85 34.94
N GLU A 197 -0.88 5.42 35.99
CA GLU A 197 -0.57 6.87 36.05
C GLU A 197 0.62 7.24 35.14
N GLN A 198 1.63 6.37 35.02
CA GLN A 198 2.72 6.55 34.05
C GLN A 198 2.17 6.63 32.62
N LEU A 199 1.27 5.69 32.25
CA LEU A 199 0.63 5.67 30.93
C LEU A 199 -0.27 6.89 30.71
N LYS A 200 -1.09 7.29 31.70
CA LYS A 200 -1.88 8.52 31.63
C LYS A 200 -1.02 9.74 31.30
N ARG A 201 0.12 9.89 31.98
CA ARG A 201 1.04 11.02 31.72
C ARG A 201 1.69 10.95 30.34
N ILE A 202 2.03 9.76 29.86
CA ILE A 202 2.56 9.59 28.49
C ILE A 202 1.50 9.99 27.46
N ILE A 203 0.26 9.54 27.61
CA ILE A 203 -0.85 9.92 26.71
C ILE A 203 -1.05 11.44 26.72
N GLU A 204 -1.04 12.06 27.90
CA GLU A 204 -1.17 13.52 28.01
C GLU A 204 -0.01 14.28 27.37
N ALA A 205 1.22 13.76 27.49
CA ALA A 205 2.37 14.29 26.78
C ALA A 205 2.20 14.20 25.26
N VAL A 206 1.73 13.06 24.74
CA VAL A 206 1.43 12.88 23.30
C VAL A 206 0.39 13.89 22.83
N VAL A 207 -0.72 14.07 23.55
CA VAL A 207 -1.76 15.05 23.19
C VAL A 207 -1.22 16.49 23.23
N SER A 208 -0.36 16.82 24.20
CA SER A 208 0.31 18.13 24.28
C SER A 208 1.22 18.37 23.08
N ILE A 209 2.04 17.38 22.70
CA ILE A 209 2.91 17.44 21.52
C ILE A 209 2.08 17.62 20.25
N ALA A 210 1.05 16.81 20.05
CA ALA A 210 0.15 16.90 18.90
C ALA A 210 -0.51 18.28 18.79
N SER A 211 -1.01 18.82 19.92
CA SER A 211 -1.60 20.15 19.97
C SER A 211 -0.62 21.24 19.52
N LYS A 212 0.63 21.19 20.01
CA LYS A 212 1.70 22.13 19.61
C LYS A 212 1.97 22.06 18.11
N GLN A 213 2.18 20.84 17.59
CA GLN A 213 2.50 20.61 16.18
C GLN A 213 1.35 21.07 15.26
N MET A 214 0.11 20.70 15.57
CA MET A 214 -1.05 21.10 14.77
C MET A 214 -1.33 22.60 14.82
N CYS A 215 -1.18 23.24 15.98
CA CYS A 215 -1.34 24.69 16.10
C CYS A 215 -0.25 25.48 15.36
N GLU A 216 0.94 24.90 15.21
CA GLU A 216 2.02 25.47 14.42
C GLU A 216 1.77 25.30 12.92
N LEU A 217 1.33 24.11 12.49
CA LEU A 217 1.02 23.79 11.09
C LEU A 217 -0.21 24.55 10.57
N PHE A 218 -1.26 24.70 11.40
CA PHE A 218 -2.47 25.41 11.02
C PHE A 218 -2.88 26.46 12.07
N PRO A 219 -2.19 27.62 12.10
CA PRO A 219 -2.42 28.66 13.11
C PRO A 219 -3.80 29.32 13.06
N LEU A 220 -4.56 29.13 11.96
CA LEU A 220 -5.89 29.71 11.76
C LEU A 220 -6.93 29.16 12.73
N ASP A 221 -6.81 27.88 13.15
CA ASP A 221 -7.75 27.23 14.08
C ASP A 221 -7.06 26.55 15.26
N ARG A 222 -6.42 27.36 16.11
CA ARG A 222 -5.86 26.87 17.38
C ARG A 222 -6.91 26.28 18.32
N SER A 223 -8.20 26.63 18.14
CA SER A 223 -9.27 26.17 19.00
C SER A 223 -9.59 24.70 18.78
N SER A 224 -9.68 24.27 17.51
CA SER A 224 -9.92 22.87 17.14
C SER A 224 -8.73 21.97 17.48
N PHE A 225 -7.51 22.51 17.44
CA PHE A 225 -6.28 21.77 17.77
C PHE A 225 -5.79 21.99 19.22
N SER A 226 -6.61 22.60 20.08
CA SER A 226 -6.28 22.73 21.50
C SER A 226 -6.24 21.37 22.20
N ILE A 227 -5.45 21.25 23.27
CA ILE A 227 -5.38 20.03 24.10
C ILE A 227 -6.79 19.54 24.48
N SER A 228 -7.69 20.43 24.90
CA SER A 228 -9.06 20.09 25.27
C SER A 228 -9.87 19.52 24.09
N SER A 229 -9.70 20.09 22.90
CA SER A 229 -10.40 19.64 21.69
C SER A 229 -9.88 18.28 21.23
N LEU A 230 -8.56 18.08 21.23
CA LEU A 230 -7.95 16.79 20.89
C LEU A 230 -8.29 15.69 21.91
N ARG A 231 -8.31 16.00 23.22
CA ARG A 231 -8.79 15.06 24.24
C ARG A 231 -10.24 14.64 23.98
N LYS A 232 -11.10 15.61 23.67
CA LYS A 232 -12.51 15.32 23.35
C LYS A 232 -12.62 14.46 22.09
N MET A 233 -11.87 14.78 21.05
CA MET A 233 -11.81 14.02 19.80
C MET A 233 -11.43 12.56 20.04
N ILE A 234 -10.33 12.33 20.78
CA ILE A 234 -9.84 10.98 21.12
C ILE A 234 -10.88 10.22 21.95
N ARG A 235 -11.49 10.90 22.94
CA ARG A 235 -12.47 10.30 23.83
C ARG A 235 -13.75 9.87 23.11
N ASP A 236 -14.23 10.73 22.21
CA ASP A 236 -15.55 10.54 21.61
C ASP A 236 -15.48 9.46 20.51
N GLY A 237 -14.32 9.24 19.87
CA GLY A 237 -14.16 8.36 18.71
C GLY A 237 -14.86 8.98 17.49
N ILE A 238 -14.10 9.34 16.46
CA ILE A 238 -14.63 10.16 15.36
C ILE A 238 -14.13 9.71 13.98
N ASP A 239 -14.87 10.09 12.94
CA ASP A 239 -14.38 10.10 11.57
C ASP A 239 -13.42 11.29 11.38
N LEU A 240 -12.15 10.99 11.10
CA LEU A 240 -11.09 11.98 10.95
C LEU A 240 -11.21 12.77 9.65
N ASN A 241 -11.76 12.16 8.59
CA ASN A 241 -12.00 12.88 7.33
C ASN A 241 -13.09 13.93 7.51
N GLU A 242 -14.20 13.58 8.17
CA GLU A 242 -15.27 14.50 8.49
C GLU A 242 -14.76 15.61 9.43
N TYR A 243 -14.00 15.25 10.45
CA TYR A 243 -13.42 16.21 11.39
C TYR A 243 -12.51 17.23 10.69
N LEU A 244 -11.61 16.77 9.82
CA LEU A 244 -10.72 17.64 9.07
C LEU A 244 -11.50 18.53 8.09
N SER A 245 -12.46 17.95 7.36
CA SER A 245 -13.33 18.69 6.43
C SER A 245 -14.15 19.76 7.16
N ASN A 246 -14.66 19.48 8.36
CA ASN A 246 -15.37 20.43 9.19
C ASN A 246 -14.47 21.59 9.66
N ILE A 247 -13.20 21.32 10.00
CA ILE A 247 -12.24 22.38 10.34
C ILE A 247 -11.95 23.26 9.13
N MET A 248 -11.60 22.64 7.99
CA MET A 248 -11.28 23.37 6.76
C MET A 248 -12.46 24.21 6.25
N GLY A 249 -13.68 23.67 6.34
CA GLY A 249 -14.92 24.33 5.97
C GLY A 249 -15.21 25.62 6.76
N LYS A 250 -14.79 25.72 8.04
CA LYS A 250 -14.92 26.97 8.82
C LYS A 250 -14.20 28.16 8.20
N TYR A 251 -13.16 27.89 7.40
CA TYR A 251 -12.31 28.89 6.76
C TYR A 251 -12.51 28.94 5.25
N ASN A 252 -13.58 28.33 4.72
CA ASN A 252 -13.86 28.20 3.29
C ASN A 252 -12.70 27.57 2.50
N ILE A 253 -11.93 26.68 3.13
CA ILE A 253 -10.89 25.91 2.45
C ILE A 253 -11.57 24.64 1.92
N VAL A 254 -11.84 24.61 0.62
CA VAL A 254 -12.53 23.50 -0.04
C VAL A 254 -11.57 22.83 -1.01
N VAL A 255 -11.48 21.50 -0.94
CA VAL A 255 -10.78 20.72 -1.95
C VAL A 255 -11.78 20.33 -3.02
N ASP A 256 -11.69 20.93 -4.20
CA ASP A 256 -12.49 20.53 -5.36
C ASP A 256 -11.81 19.35 -6.05
N PHE A 257 -12.24 18.13 -5.70
CA PHE A 257 -11.72 16.92 -6.32
C PHE A 257 -12.07 16.82 -7.81
N GLN A 258 -13.20 17.38 -8.28
CA GLN A 258 -13.56 17.36 -9.70
C GLN A 258 -12.64 18.24 -10.54
N GLU A 259 -12.16 19.34 -9.97
CA GLU A 259 -11.16 20.20 -10.60
C GLU A 259 -9.79 19.52 -10.66
N LEU A 260 -9.42 18.81 -9.59
CA LEU A 260 -8.16 18.05 -9.52
C LEU A 260 -8.15 16.82 -10.44
N GLU A 261 -9.27 16.11 -10.60
CA GLU A 261 -9.41 14.95 -11.50
C GLU A 261 -9.23 15.31 -12.98
N LYS A 262 -9.48 16.57 -13.35
CA LYS A 262 -9.27 17.07 -14.71
C LYS A 262 -7.79 17.29 -15.04
N LEU A 263 -6.90 17.23 -14.04
CA LEU A 263 -5.47 17.37 -14.26
C LEU A 263 -4.93 16.09 -14.87
N ASP A 264 -4.35 16.19 -16.07
CA ASP A 264 -3.65 15.08 -16.70
C ASP A 264 -2.28 14.87 -16.04
N PHE A 265 -2.25 14.02 -15.01
CA PHE A 265 -1.02 13.65 -14.32
C PHE A 265 -0.08 12.77 -15.18
N GLU A 266 -0.50 12.26 -16.33
CA GLU A 266 0.41 11.53 -17.25
C GLU A 266 1.39 12.48 -17.96
N SER A 267 1.10 13.78 -18.00
CA SER A 267 1.89 14.80 -18.70
C SER A 267 2.36 15.94 -17.77
N ILE A 268 2.73 15.63 -16.51
CA ILE A 268 3.21 16.60 -15.50
C ILE A 268 4.31 17.55 -16.03
N GLY A 269 5.16 17.10 -16.95
CA GLY A 269 6.21 17.93 -17.57
C GLY A 269 5.69 19.03 -18.50
N ASP A 270 4.47 18.89 -19.01
CA ASP A 270 3.81 19.81 -19.95
C ASP A 270 2.66 20.61 -19.29
N ILE A 271 2.38 20.36 -18.00
CA ILE A 271 1.38 21.13 -17.25
C ILE A 271 1.88 22.55 -17.06
N ASP A 272 1.13 23.51 -17.60
CA ASP A 272 1.31 24.92 -17.28
C ASP A 272 0.95 25.15 -15.80
N ILE A 273 1.98 25.40 -14.97
CA ILE A 273 1.85 25.67 -13.53
C ILE A 273 0.92 26.86 -13.28
N GLU A 274 0.83 27.83 -14.22
CA GLU A 274 -0.07 28.97 -14.08
C GLU A 274 -1.53 28.60 -14.30
N ALA A 275 -1.81 27.54 -15.07
CA ALA A 275 -3.16 27.05 -15.37
C ALA A 275 -3.70 26.09 -14.29
N LEU A 276 -2.86 25.68 -13.33
CA LEU A 276 -3.29 24.82 -12.23
C LEU A 276 -4.33 25.51 -11.32
N PRO A 277 -5.28 24.74 -10.77
CA PRO A 277 -6.28 25.27 -9.84
C PRO A 277 -5.65 25.57 -8.48
N LYS A 278 -5.06 26.76 -8.36
CA LYS A 278 -4.19 27.15 -7.23
C LYS A 278 -4.88 27.02 -5.88
N GLU A 279 -6.17 27.36 -5.81
CA GLU A 279 -6.96 27.27 -4.57
C GLU A 279 -7.14 25.80 -4.14
N SER A 280 -7.57 24.93 -5.06
CA SER A 280 -7.76 23.50 -4.82
C SER A 280 -6.45 22.77 -4.48
N ILE A 281 -5.34 23.13 -5.13
CA ILE A 281 -4.01 22.58 -4.81
C ILE A 281 -3.54 23.04 -3.43
N MET A 282 -3.73 24.31 -3.08
CA MET A 282 -3.35 24.82 -1.75
C MET A 282 -4.21 24.17 -0.66
N ALA A 283 -5.51 24.01 -0.89
CA ALA A 283 -6.41 23.31 -0.01
C ALA A 283 -5.99 21.84 0.18
N LEU A 284 -5.63 21.15 -0.91
CA LEU A 284 -5.12 19.79 -0.87
C LEU A 284 -3.80 19.70 -0.07
N ALA A 285 -2.86 20.60 -0.31
CA ALA A 285 -1.59 20.64 0.41
C ALA A 285 -1.79 20.83 1.92
N ILE A 286 -2.68 21.75 2.32
CA ILE A 286 -3.06 21.94 3.74
C ILE A 286 -3.68 20.65 4.30
N ARG A 287 -4.59 20.01 3.55
CA ARG A 287 -5.21 18.75 3.97
C ARG A 287 -4.16 17.65 4.18
N MET A 288 -3.20 17.51 3.26
CA MET A 288 -2.13 16.52 3.34
C MET A 288 -1.21 16.75 4.53
N GLU A 289 -0.83 18.01 4.82
CA GLU A 289 -0.02 18.35 5.99
C GLU A 289 -0.72 18.06 7.31
N LEU A 290 -2.02 18.38 7.39
CA LEU A 290 -2.83 18.07 8.57
C LEU A 290 -3.03 16.56 8.73
N ALA A 291 -3.32 15.85 7.65
CA ALA A 291 -3.46 14.39 7.64
C ALA A 291 -2.18 13.69 8.12
N PHE A 292 -1.03 14.12 7.59
CA PHE A 292 0.28 13.68 8.08
C PHE A 292 0.45 13.92 9.58
N ALA A 293 0.11 15.11 10.07
CA ALA A 293 0.24 15.46 11.48
C ALA A 293 -0.69 14.63 12.39
N PHE A 294 -1.91 14.32 11.93
CA PHE A 294 -2.81 13.42 12.63
C PHE A 294 -2.17 12.06 12.84
N ASP A 295 -1.60 11.46 11.79
CA ASP A 295 -1.01 10.13 11.96
C ASP A 295 0.31 10.16 12.75
N ALA A 296 1.21 11.07 12.41
CA ALA A 296 2.53 11.15 13.03
C ALA A 296 2.48 11.50 14.53
N TYR A 297 1.52 12.32 14.96
CA TYR A 297 1.47 12.82 16.35
C TYR A 297 0.31 12.29 17.17
N ILE A 298 -0.72 11.67 16.57
CA ILE A 298 -1.87 11.13 17.30
C ILE A 298 -2.04 9.64 17.02
N THR A 299 -2.40 9.23 15.80
CA THR A 299 -2.86 7.84 15.59
C THR A 299 -1.74 6.81 15.63
N THR A 300 -0.53 7.12 15.18
CA THR A 300 0.61 6.21 15.35
C THR A 300 1.07 6.15 16.82
N PRO A 301 1.32 7.26 17.53
CA PRO A 301 1.72 7.21 18.93
C PRO A 301 0.69 6.55 19.86
N LEU A 302 -0.58 6.93 19.76
CA LEU A 302 -1.64 6.40 20.62
C LEU A 302 -2.14 5.03 20.15
N GLY A 303 -2.13 4.78 18.84
CA GLY A 303 -2.59 3.53 18.25
C GLY A 303 -1.50 2.47 18.22
N TYR A 304 -0.47 2.66 17.40
CA TYR A 304 0.53 1.61 17.18
C TYR A 304 1.50 1.43 18.36
N TYR A 305 1.98 2.51 18.98
CA TYR A 305 2.95 2.39 20.08
C TYR A 305 2.30 2.11 21.43
N LEU A 306 1.22 2.83 21.76
CA LEU A 306 0.57 2.72 23.07
C LEU A 306 -0.63 1.77 23.09
N GLN A 307 -1.13 1.34 21.92
CA GLN A 307 -2.28 0.44 21.81
C GLN A 307 -3.50 0.89 22.63
N VAL A 308 -3.68 2.21 22.81
CA VAL A 308 -4.88 2.80 23.42
C VAL A 308 -5.92 3.21 22.38
N LEU A 309 -5.51 3.35 21.12
CA LEU A 309 -6.41 3.48 19.97
C LEU A 309 -6.24 2.30 19.02
N GLN A 310 -7.28 2.01 18.25
CA GLN A 310 -7.23 1.13 17.09
C GLN A 310 -7.56 1.96 15.84
N PRO A 311 -6.55 2.37 15.06
CA PRO A 311 -6.75 3.02 13.76
C PRO A 311 -7.60 2.18 12.81
N ILE A 312 -8.38 2.86 11.97
CA ILE A 312 -9.30 2.24 11.01
C ILE A 312 -9.05 2.83 9.63
N TYR A 313 -8.56 2.01 8.70
CA TYR A 313 -8.61 2.33 7.27
C TYR A 313 -9.67 1.45 6.63
N ILE A 314 -10.55 2.06 5.83
CA ILE A 314 -11.68 1.34 5.21
C ILE A 314 -11.31 0.69 3.87
N HIS A 315 -10.11 0.94 3.35
CA HIS A 315 -9.65 0.38 2.09
C HIS A 315 -8.60 -0.70 2.33
N ASN A 316 -8.52 -1.65 1.40
CA ASN A 316 -7.44 -2.62 1.35
C ASN A 316 -6.09 -1.93 1.14
N TYR A 317 -5.04 -2.49 1.73
CA TYR A 317 -3.69 -2.03 1.50
C TYR A 317 -3.14 -2.58 0.17
N SER A 318 -2.74 -1.68 -0.73
CA SER A 318 -2.07 -2.04 -1.98
C SER A 318 -0.56 -1.81 -1.88
N ALA A 319 0.22 -2.90 -1.81
CA ALA A 319 1.68 -2.81 -1.85
C ALA A 319 2.17 -2.31 -3.20
N ALA A 320 1.47 -2.63 -4.30
CA ALA A 320 1.80 -2.15 -5.64
C ALA A 320 1.85 -0.62 -5.70
N THR A 321 0.75 0.03 -5.28
CA THR A 321 0.63 1.50 -5.28
C THR A 321 1.61 2.11 -4.31
N HIS A 322 1.65 1.63 -3.07
CA HIS A 322 2.49 2.24 -2.04
C HIS A 322 4.00 2.10 -2.33
N PHE A 323 4.45 0.97 -2.88
CA PHE A 323 5.86 0.81 -3.27
C PHE A 323 6.23 1.73 -4.44
N TYR A 324 5.31 1.94 -5.39
CA TYR A 324 5.52 2.89 -6.47
C TYR A 324 5.65 4.31 -5.94
N GLU A 325 4.77 4.73 -5.02
CA GLU A 325 4.84 6.06 -4.39
C GLU A 325 6.16 6.27 -3.64
N LEU A 326 6.60 5.26 -2.87
CA LEU A 326 7.88 5.32 -2.15
C LEU A 326 9.06 5.53 -3.11
N TYR A 327 9.09 4.79 -4.22
CA TYR A 327 10.13 4.97 -5.22
C TYR A 327 10.07 6.34 -5.89
N GLN A 328 8.88 6.78 -6.31
CA GLN A 328 8.71 8.06 -6.98
C GLN A 328 9.07 9.22 -6.05
N ALA A 329 8.76 9.11 -4.76
CA ALA A 329 9.14 10.09 -3.77
C ALA A 329 10.67 10.16 -3.60
N GLU A 330 11.37 9.03 -3.46
CA GLU A 330 12.84 9.02 -3.37
C GLU A 330 13.48 9.59 -4.64
N HIS A 331 12.95 9.25 -5.83
CA HIS A 331 13.45 9.77 -7.11
C HIS A 331 13.21 11.28 -7.26
N SER A 332 12.09 11.79 -6.74
CA SER A 332 11.71 13.20 -6.85
C SER A 332 12.18 14.05 -5.67
N ASN A 333 13.02 13.51 -4.78
CA ASN A 333 13.47 14.15 -3.54
C ASN A 333 12.32 14.59 -2.61
N VAL A 334 11.18 13.90 -2.68
CA VAL A 334 10.08 14.09 -1.74
C VAL A 334 10.38 13.28 -0.46
N PRO A 335 10.28 13.87 0.73
CA PRO A 335 10.54 13.15 1.98
C PRO A 335 9.64 11.93 2.15
N LEU A 336 10.24 10.73 2.23
CA LEU A 336 9.51 9.45 2.41
C LEU A 336 8.64 9.42 3.67
N ILE A 337 8.96 10.24 4.67
CA ILE A 337 8.16 10.37 5.89
C ILE A 337 6.69 10.69 5.60
N LYS A 338 6.38 11.38 4.50
CA LYS A 338 5.00 11.70 4.10
C LYS A 338 4.19 10.48 3.67
N LEU A 339 4.87 9.41 3.27
CA LEU A 339 4.26 8.13 2.91
C LEU A 339 4.29 7.14 4.07
N TYR A 340 5.15 7.37 5.07
CA TYR A 340 5.18 6.56 6.28
C TYR A 340 4.04 6.85 7.24
N PHE A 341 3.33 7.97 7.06
CA PHE A 341 2.24 8.39 7.94
C PHE A 341 1.03 8.79 7.09
N ILE A 342 0.00 7.97 7.15
CA ILE A 342 -1.23 8.11 6.36
C ILE A 342 -2.37 8.20 7.36
N MET A 343 -3.18 9.25 7.30
CA MET A 343 -4.27 9.42 8.25
C MET A 343 -5.30 8.29 8.07
N PRO A 344 -5.66 7.55 9.14
CA PRO A 344 -6.76 6.60 9.07
C PRO A 344 -8.10 7.34 8.89
N ASN A 345 -9.12 6.64 8.41
CA ASN A 345 -10.47 7.20 8.28
C ASN A 345 -11.07 7.55 9.64
N GLY A 346 -10.74 6.78 10.68
CA GLY A 346 -11.16 6.99 12.06
C GLY A 346 -10.39 6.11 13.02
N PHE A 347 -10.85 6.00 14.25
CA PHE A 347 -10.30 5.09 15.25
C PHE A 347 -11.31 4.77 16.35
N ASP A 348 -11.12 3.61 16.97
CA ASP A 348 -11.79 3.23 18.22
C ASP A 348 -10.82 3.28 19.40
N LEU A 349 -11.35 3.38 20.63
CA LEU A 349 -10.57 3.10 21.83
C LEU A 349 -10.44 1.59 22.00
N THR A 350 -9.23 1.11 22.27
CA THR A 350 -9.04 -0.29 22.68
C THR A 350 -9.53 -0.50 24.11
N VAL A 351 -9.57 -1.74 24.59
CA VAL A 351 -9.85 -2.04 26.01
C VAL A 351 -8.88 -1.33 26.96
N LEU A 352 -7.62 -1.14 26.56
CA LEU A 352 -6.64 -0.34 27.32
C LEU A 352 -6.96 1.15 27.26
N GLY A 353 -7.37 1.65 26.09
CA GLY A 353 -7.82 3.03 25.93
C GLY A 353 -9.00 3.35 26.82
N GLU A 354 -10.01 2.48 26.86
CA GLU A 354 -11.17 2.62 27.74
C GLU A 354 -10.75 2.59 29.23
N ASN A 355 -9.88 1.67 29.63
CA ASN A 355 -9.36 1.62 31.00
C ASN A 355 -8.63 2.93 31.38
N ILE A 356 -7.74 3.42 30.53
CA ILE A 356 -6.83 4.52 30.88
C ILE A 356 -7.48 5.89 30.65
N ILE A 357 -8.10 6.12 29.50
CA ILE A 357 -8.63 7.44 29.07
C ILE A 357 -10.04 7.66 29.63
N LEU A 358 -10.86 6.62 29.70
CA LEU A 358 -12.26 6.69 30.11
C LEU A 358 -12.53 6.19 31.53
N ASP A 359 -11.47 5.86 32.28
CA ASP A 359 -11.57 5.28 33.61
C ASP A 359 -12.42 3.99 33.65
N GLY A 360 -12.31 3.16 32.60
CA GLY A 360 -13.02 1.90 32.44
C GLY A 360 -14.42 2.03 31.83
N ASN A 361 -14.87 3.24 31.53
CA ASN A 361 -16.14 3.44 30.82
C ASN A 361 -15.98 3.14 29.33
N LYS A 362 -17.09 2.70 28.70
CA LYS A 362 -17.14 2.46 27.25
C LYS A 362 -17.09 3.75 26.45
N ALA A 363 -16.43 3.67 25.29
CA ALA A 363 -16.43 4.75 24.32
C ALA A 363 -17.85 5.05 23.82
N LYS A 364 -18.08 6.30 23.40
CA LYS A 364 -19.38 6.72 22.87
C LYS A 364 -19.66 6.12 21.49
N HIS A 365 -18.62 5.98 20.68
CA HIS A 365 -18.65 5.44 19.33
C HIS A 365 -17.65 4.28 19.24
N GLN A 366 -18.07 3.20 18.57
CA GLN A 366 -17.28 1.98 18.34
C GLN A 366 -17.57 1.51 16.91
N PHE A 367 -16.70 1.88 15.96
CA PHE A 367 -16.87 1.64 14.53
C PHE A 367 -16.52 0.20 14.10
N GLN A 368 -15.74 -0.53 14.90
CA GLN A 368 -15.29 -1.90 14.65
C GLN A 368 -16.04 -2.97 15.45
N ASP A 369 -16.95 -2.55 16.33
CA ASP A 369 -17.84 -3.47 17.03
C ASP A 369 -18.79 -4.13 16.02
N LEU A 370 -18.83 -5.46 16.04
CA LEU A 370 -19.70 -6.24 15.16
C LEU A 370 -21.06 -6.47 15.84
N ASP A 371 -22.14 -6.30 15.07
CA ASP A 371 -23.51 -6.56 15.54
C ASP A 371 -23.77 -8.04 15.85
N THR A 372 -22.96 -8.94 15.29
CA THR A 372 -23.11 -10.39 15.44
C THR A 372 -21.77 -11.06 15.70
N LYS A 373 -21.83 -12.21 16.38
CA LYS A 373 -20.68 -13.08 16.54
C LYS A 373 -20.31 -13.67 15.18
N ILE A 374 -19.02 -13.62 14.85
CA ILE A 374 -18.48 -14.18 13.61
C ILE A 374 -17.87 -15.56 13.83
N ASP A 375 -17.91 -16.39 12.80
CA ASP A 375 -17.06 -17.58 12.70
C ASP A 375 -15.74 -17.15 12.04
N TYR A 376 -14.65 -17.19 12.80
CA TYR A 376 -13.36 -16.70 12.32
C TYR A 376 -12.80 -17.49 11.13
N MET A 377 -13.08 -18.80 11.05
CA MET A 377 -12.61 -19.62 9.92
C MET A 377 -13.43 -19.35 8.67
N GLN A 378 -14.76 -19.23 8.79
CA GLN A 378 -15.60 -18.85 7.65
C GLN A 378 -15.26 -17.44 7.16
N THR A 379 -15.10 -16.49 8.09
CA THR A 379 -14.73 -15.09 7.77
C THR A 379 -13.41 -15.05 7.01
N LEU A 380 -12.43 -15.86 7.42
CA LEU A 380 -11.14 -15.95 6.76
C LEU A 380 -11.25 -16.51 5.34
N GLU A 381 -12.10 -17.53 5.13
CA GLU A 381 -12.37 -18.06 3.80
C GLU A 381 -13.03 -16.99 2.92
N ASP A 382 -14.01 -16.25 3.45
CA ASP A 382 -14.67 -15.17 2.72
C ASP A 382 -13.69 -14.05 2.34
N ILE A 383 -12.75 -13.69 3.23
CA ILE A 383 -11.65 -12.76 2.94
C ILE A 383 -10.74 -13.31 1.85
N TYR A 384 -10.36 -14.59 1.94
CA TYR A 384 -9.51 -15.23 0.93
C TYR A 384 -10.18 -15.20 -0.44
N GLN A 385 -11.45 -15.60 -0.51
CA GLN A 385 -12.25 -15.56 -1.74
C GLN A 385 -12.37 -14.14 -2.28
N TYR A 386 -12.62 -13.15 -1.43
CA TYR A 386 -12.63 -11.74 -1.83
C TYR A 386 -11.28 -11.33 -2.44
N GLN A 387 -10.16 -11.54 -1.75
CA GLN A 387 -8.84 -11.10 -2.23
C GLN A 387 -8.30 -11.90 -3.42
N VAL A 388 -8.79 -13.13 -3.65
CA VAL A 388 -8.33 -14.01 -4.75
C VAL A 388 -9.25 -13.95 -5.97
N ILE A 389 -10.56 -13.69 -5.80
CA ILE A 389 -11.52 -13.53 -6.91
C ILE A 389 -11.62 -12.05 -7.36
N ASN A 390 -11.27 -11.07 -6.51
CA ASN A 390 -11.21 -9.64 -6.87
C ASN A 390 -9.83 -9.05 -7.23
N PRO A 391 -8.83 -9.76 -7.80
CA PRO A 391 -7.70 -9.06 -8.37
C PRO A 391 -8.12 -8.21 -9.57
N LEU A 392 -9.35 -8.31 -10.06
CA LEU A 392 -9.86 -7.42 -11.10
C LEU A 392 -10.29 -6.04 -10.59
N HIS A 393 -10.80 -5.93 -9.36
CA HIS A 393 -11.30 -4.65 -8.85
C HIS A 393 -10.19 -3.70 -8.39
N GLU A 394 -9.07 -4.20 -7.84
CA GLU A 394 -7.93 -3.35 -7.47
C GLU A 394 -7.16 -2.78 -8.69
N TRP A 395 -7.44 -3.28 -9.90
CA TRP A 395 -6.86 -2.80 -11.17
C TRP A 395 -7.81 -1.85 -11.90
N LEU A 396 -9.02 -1.63 -11.36
CA LEU A 396 -10.15 -0.97 -12.02
C LEU A 396 -10.66 0.28 -11.29
N ASP A 397 -9.86 0.93 -10.43
CA ASP A 397 -10.13 2.34 -10.03
C ASP A 397 -9.85 3.29 -11.22
N ILE A 398 -10.54 3.05 -12.34
CA ILE A 398 -10.86 4.02 -13.37
C ILE A 398 -12.29 4.41 -13.02
N ALA A 399 -12.53 5.71 -12.86
CA ALA A 399 -13.83 6.30 -12.62
C ALA A 399 -14.95 5.51 -13.33
N GLU A 400 -16.08 5.28 -12.65
CA GLU A 400 -17.33 4.83 -13.29
C GLU A 400 -17.73 5.85 -14.36
N GLU A 401 -17.07 5.80 -15.52
CA GLU A 401 -17.61 6.34 -16.74
C GLU A 401 -18.82 5.48 -17.10
N PRO A 402 -19.88 6.11 -17.63
CA PRO A 402 -21.14 5.43 -17.88
C PRO A 402 -20.89 4.16 -18.70
N PRO A 403 -21.64 3.07 -18.43
CA PRO A 403 -21.50 1.83 -19.16
C PRO A 403 -21.61 2.14 -20.65
N ILE A 404 -20.48 2.06 -21.35
CA ILE A 404 -20.50 2.02 -22.79
C ILE A 404 -21.21 0.71 -23.09
N ASP A 405 -22.39 0.79 -23.68
CA ASP A 405 -23.07 -0.37 -24.23
C ASP A 405 -22.20 -0.88 -25.39
N ILE A 406 -21.23 -1.73 -25.05
CA ILE A 406 -20.32 -2.34 -26.00
C ILE A 406 -21.17 -3.14 -26.98
N ALA A 407 -22.24 -3.81 -26.55
CA ALA A 407 -23.11 -4.52 -27.48
C ALA A 407 -23.77 -3.60 -28.53
N ALA A 408 -24.30 -2.44 -28.15
CA ALA A 408 -24.87 -1.48 -29.10
C ALA A 408 -23.82 -0.76 -29.96
N THR A 409 -22.60 -0.55 -29.44
CA THR A 409 -21.54 0.17 -30.17
C THR A 409 -20.73 -0.76 -31.09
N TYR A 410 -20.57 -2.03 -30.72
CA TYR A 410 -19.73 -3.04 -31.37
C TYR A 410 -20.47 -3.89 -32.41
N PHE A 411 -21.77 -4.16 -32.19
CA PHE A 411 -22.60 -4.99 -33.05
C PHE A 411 -23.53 -4.20 -33.98
N ASN A 412 -23.25 -2.91 -34.22
CA ASN A 412 -23.99 -2.04 -35.15
C ASN A 412 -23.82 -2.43 -36.64
N GLY A 413 -23.79 -3.72 -36.95
CA GLY A 413 -24.03 -4.27 -38.28
C GLY A 413 -22.96 -3.99 -39.32
N LYS A 414 -21.79 -3.44 -38.96
CA LYS A 414 -20.66 -3.35 -39.89
C LYS A 414 -20.11 -4.76 -40.13
N PRO A 415 -20.23 -5.31 -41.36
CA PRO A 415 -19.73 -6.64 -41.64
C PRO A 415 -18.21 -6.66 -41.48
N VAL A 416 -17.68 -7.74 -40.89
CA VAL A 416 -16.24 -8.00 -40.86
C VAL A 416 -15.70 -7.92 -42.28
N ARG A 417 -14.59 -7.19 -42.43
CA ARG A 417 -13.92 -7.02 -43.72
C ARG A 417 -13.64 -8.39 -44.35
N LYS A 418 -14.14 -8.62 -45.55
CA LYS A 418 -13.77 -9.80 -46.37
C LYS A 418 -12.33 -9.62 -46.86
N VAL A 419 -11.37 -10.06 -46.06
CA VAL A 419 -9.97 -10.22 -46.48
C VAL A 419 -9.83 -11.40 -47.43
N LYS A 420 -9.05 -11.25 -48.50
CA LYS A 420 -8.84 -12.31 -49.51
C LYS A 420 -7.71 -13.27 -49.14
N SER A 421 -6.88 -12.89 -48.16
CA SER A 421 -5.78 -13.73 -47.66
C SER A 421 -5.41 -13.36 -46.22
N LYS A 422 -4.78 -14.29 -45.49
CA LYS A 422 -4.27 -14.05 -44.12
C LYS A 422 -3.23 -12.93 -44.04
N ALA A 423 -2.54 -12.65 -45.14
CA ALA A 423 -1.56 -11.56 -45.22
C ALA A 423 -2.21 -10.16 -45.14
N GLU A 424 -3.49 -10.03 -45.52
CA GLU A 424 -4.23 -8.77 -45.47
C GLU A 424 -4.77 -8.44 -44.07
N LEU A 425 -4.62 -9.36 -43.10
CA LEU A 425 -4.98 -9.14 -41.70
C LEU A 425 -3.98 -8.22 -40.99
N ASN A 426 -2.77 -8.09 -41.52
CA ASN A 426 -1.74 -7.24 -40.95
C ASN A 426 -1.69 -5.85 -41.60
N ILE A 427 -1.02 -4.90 -40.95
CA ILE A 427 -0.73 -3.59 -41.55
C ILE A 427 0.18 -3.74 -42.79
N PRO A 428 0.01 -2.90 -43.82
CA PRO A 428 0.87 -2.93 -45.00
C PRO A 428 2.29 -2.49 -44.62
N ALA A 429 3.29 -3.24 -45.10
CA ALA A 429 4.70 -2.89 -44.92
C ALA A 429 5.09 -1.68 -45.79
N SER A 430 5.91 -0.80 -45.24
CA SER A 430 6.53 0.34 -45.90
C SER A 430 7.84 -0.06 -46.60
N GLU A 431 8.35 0.81 -47.47
CA GLU A 431 9.64 0.60 -48.13
C GLU A 431 10.78 0.62 -47.08
N GLY A 432 11.50 -0.51 -46.95
CA GLY A 432 12.57 -0.70 -45.98
C GLY A 432 12.21 -1.56 -44.76
N ASP A 433 10.94 -1.94 -44.59
CA ASP A 433 10.50 -2.76 -43.46
C ASP A 433 11.02 -4.21 -43.56
N GLU A 434 11.50 -4.74 -42.43
CA GLU A 434 11.88 -6.15 -42.32
C GLU A 434 10.64 -7.02 -42.03
N VAL A 435 10.14 -7.68 -43.07
CA VAL A 435 8.94 -8.54 -43.01
C VAL A 435 9.31 -10.00 -42.80
N ILE A 436 8.78 -10.62 -41.75
CA ILE A 436 9.10 -12.00 -41.36
C ILE A 436 7.98 -12.98 -41.76
N THR A 437 8.36 -14.04 -42.49
CA THR A 437 7.46 -15.13 -42.94
C THR A 437 7.99 -16.55 -42.64
N ASN A 438 9.03 -16.65 -41.79
CA ASN A 438 9.74 -17.91 -41.60
C ASN A 438 9.08 -18.82 -40.55
N ARG A 439 8.43 -19.89 -40.98
CA ARG A 439 7.80 -20.88 -40.09
C ARG A 439 8.74 -21.58 -39.08
N ASN A 440 10.03 -21.67 -39.37
CA ASN A 440 11.02 -22.49 -38.63
C ASN A 440 11.93 -21.64 -37.71
N ARG A 441 11.38 -20.57 -37.13
CA ARG A 441 12.08 -19.68 -36.19
C ARG A 441 11.25 -19.45 -34.94
N ALA A 442 11.93 -19.05 -33.85
CA ALA A 442 11.28 -18.53 -32.66
C ALA A 442 10.99 -17.03 -32.88
N TYR A 443 9.73 -16.65 -32.90
CA TYR A 443 9.24 -15.28 -32.91
C TYR A 443 9.32 -14.75 -31.48
N VAL A 444 9.94 -13.59 -31.33
CA VAL A 444 10.17 -12.96 -30.03
C VAL A 444 9.20 -11.79 -29.88
N PHE A 445 8.43 -11.78 -28.81
CA PHE A 445 7.50 -10.71 -28.50
C PHE A 445 7.79 -10.11 -27.14
N LYS A 446 7.63 -8.80 -27.03
CA LYS A 446 7.55 -8.08 -25.76
C LYS A 446 6.08 -7.72 -25.54
N ILE A 447 5.52 -8.15 -24.41
CA ILE A 447 4.10 -7.97 -24.11
C ILE A 447 3.96 -7.15 -22.84
N LYS A 448 3.35 -5.97 -22.97
CA LYS A 448 3.12 -5.00 -21.88
C LYS A 448 1.65 -4.91 -21.57
N ASN A 449 1.28 -4.92 -20.29
CA ASN A 449 -0.05 -4.49 -19.89
C ASN A 449 -0.17 -2.97 -20.11
N THR A 450 -1.24 -2.51 -20.76
CA THR A 450 -1.42 -1.09 -21.13
C THR A 450 -1.64 -0.18 -19.92
N ALA A 451 -2.28 -0.67 -18.86
CA ALA A 451 -2.46 0.03 -17.58
C ALA A 451 -1.15 0.06 -16.76
N HIS A 452 -0.26 -0.93 -16.95
CA HIS A 452 1.03 -1.03 -16.25
C HIS A 452 2.20 -1.07 -17.21
N LYS A 453 2.46 0.06 -17.88
CA LYS A 453 3.48 0.24 -18.95
C LYS A 453 4.90 -0.24 -18.58
N ARG A 454 5.23 -0.38 -17.28
CA ARG A 454 6.53 -0.86 -16.75
C ARG A 454 6.62 -2.39 -16.57
N LYS A 455 5.49 -3.10 -16.49
CA LYS A 455 5.46 -4.58 -16.44
C LYS A 455 5.40 -5.14 -17.85
N TYR A 456 6.38 -5.96 -18.20
CA TYR A 456 6.38 -6.70 -19.46
C TYR A 456 7.01 -8.08 -19.30
N ILE A 457 6.50 -9.00 -20.09
CA ILE A 457 7.11 -10.30 -20.31
C ILE A 457 7.71 -10.33 -21.71
N THR A 458 8.82 -11.04 -21.86
CA THR A 458 9.38 -11.38 -23.16
C THR A 458 9.09 -12.84 -23.43
N VAL A 459 8.47 -13.14 -24.56
CA VAL A 459 8.02 -14.51 -24.89
C VAL A 459 8.58 -14.96 -26.23
N GLN A 460 8.75 -16.27 -26.36
CA GLN A 460 9.10 -16.93 -27.62
C GLN A 460 8.01 -17.91 -28.04
N LEU A 461 7.62 -17.83 -29.31
CA LEU A 461 6.69 -18.76 -29.96
C LEU A 461 7.29 -19.25 -31.28
N LYS A 462 7.03 -20.49 -31.69
CA LYS A 462 7.44 -20.97 -33.02
C LYS A 462 6.62 -20.26 -34.09
N GLY A 463 7.21 -19.96 -35.25
CA GLY A 463 6.46 -19.38 -36.37
C GLY A 463 5.22 -20.18 -36.77
N SER A 464 5.25 -21.51 -36.61
CA SER A 464 4.14 -22.43 -36.85
C SER A 464 3.04 -22.45 -35.77
N GLN A 465 3.21 -21.72 -34.67
CA GLN A 465 2.21 -21.54 -33.62
C GLN A 465 1.18 -20.48 -34.01
N THR A 466 0.02 -20.52 -33.36
CA THR A 466 -1.09 -19.61 -33.65
C THR A 466 -0.96 -18.34 -32.83
N ILE A 467 -1.55 -17.24 -33.31
CA ILE A 467 -1.57 -15.99 -32.53
C ILE A 467 -2.36 -16.13 -31.22
N SER A 468 -3.37 -17.02 -31.16
CA SER A 468 -4.06 -17.37 -29.90
C SER A 468 -3.12 -17.84 -28.80
N GLN A 469 -1.97 -18.46 -29.13
CA GLN A 469 -1.04 -18.93 -28.10
C GLN A 469 -0.29 -17.77 -27.41
N ILE A 470 -0.36 -16.55 -27.97
CA ILE A 470 0.05 -15.33 -27.27
C ILE A 470 -0.92 -15.01 -26.12
N ARG A 471 -2.22 -15.24 -26.32
CA ARG A 471 -3.22 -15.09 -25.25
C ARG A 471 -2.94 -16.06 -24.12
N ASP A 472 -2.73 -17.33 -24.46
CA ASP A 472 -2.50 -18.39 -23.45
C ASP A 472 -1.25 -18.10 -22.58
N ILE A 473 -0.16 -17.59 -23.18
CA ILE A 473 1.05 -17.22 -22.40
C ILE A 473 0.89 -15.90 -21.63
N VAL A 474 -0.01 -15.02 -22.06
CA VAL A 474 -0.39 -13.82 -21.30
C VAL A 474 -1.20 -14.20 -20.06
N GLU A 475 -2.11 -15.16 -20.18
CA GLU A 475 -2.85 -15.71 -19.04
C GLU A 475 -1.91 -16.26 -17.98
N GLU A 476 -0.96 -17.11 -18.39
CA GLU A 476 0.05 -17.66 -17.49
C GLU A 476 0.98 -16.58 -16.92
N GLY A 477 1.48 -15.68 -17.77
CA GLY A 477 2.48 -14.69 -17.40
C GLY A 477 1.94 -13.55 -16.51
N TYR A 478 0.63 -13.28 -16.57
CA TYR A 478 -0.04 -12.26 -15.76
C TYR A 478 -1.05 -12.84 -14.75
N ASN A 479 -1.14 -14.17 -14.63
CA ASN A 479 -2.02 -14.88 -13.70
C ASN A 479 -3.50 -14.45 -13.82
N LEU A 480 -4.03 -14.50 -15.05
CA LEU A 480 -5.40 -14.11 -15.38
C LEU A 480 -6.36 -15.33 -15.35
N ASP A 481 -7.63 -15.08 -15.03
CA ASP A 481 -8.69 -16.11 -15.06
C ASP A 481 -9.07 -16.50 -16.49
N PHE A 482 -9.41 -17.77 -16.68
CA PHE A 482 -9.91 -18.28 -17.96
C PHE A 482 -11.36 -17.82 -18.22
N GLU A 483 -11.78 -17.78 -19.50
CA GLU A 483 -13.17 -17.63 -20.01
C GLU A 483 -13.59 -16.30 -20.68
N TYR A 484 -12.69 -15.32 -20.88
CA TYR A 484 -13.07 -14.07 -21.54
C TYR A 484 -12.96 -14.11 -23.08
N LEU A 485 -13.86 -13.36 -23.75
CA LEU A 485 -13.74 -13.06 -25.18
C LEU A 485 -12.58 -12.09 -25.39
N TYR A 486 -11.74 -12.37 -26.39
CA TYR A 486 -10.57 -11.56 -26.71
C TYR A 486 -10.48 -11.28 -28.21
N SER A 487 -9.70 -10.26 -28.60
CA SER A 487 -9.36 -9.98 -30.00
C SER A 487 -7.98 -9.33 -30.12
N PHE A 488 -7.30 -9.59 -31.24
CA PHE A 488 -6.06 -8.89 -31.60
C PHE A 488 -6.33 -7.80 -32.64
N PHE A 489 -5.72 -6.63 -32.49
CA PHE A 489 -5.82 -5.50 -33.44
C PHE A 489 -4.43 -5.17 -33.99
N MET A 490 -4.18 -5.58 -35.23
CA MET A 490 -2.85 -5.59 -35.84
C MET A 490 -2.26 -4.21 -36.11
N ASN A 491 -3.07 -3.15 -36.01
CA ASN A 491 -2.66 -1.75 -36.17
C ASN A 491 -2.50 -1.00 -34.84
N ASN A 492 -2.54 -1.70 -33.71
CA ASN A 492 -2.47 -1.16 -32.35
C ASN A 492 -3.59 -0.14 -32.03
N LYS A 493 -4.73 -0.19 -32.73
CA LYS A 493 -5.90 0.63 -32.44
C LYS A 493 -7.02 -0.27 -31.92
N PRO A 494 -7.53 -0.05 -30.70
CA PRO A 494 -8.63 -0.84 -30.19
C PRO A 494 -9.84 -0.70 -31.11
N PHE A 495 -10.56 -1.80 -31.31
CA PHE A 495 -11.87 -1.81 -31.97
C PHE A 495 -11.86 -1.47 -33.48
N ASP A 496 -10.69 -1.51 -34.12
CA ASP A 496 -10.57 -1.36 -35.57
C ASP A 496 -10.78 -2.69 -36.30
N ARG A 497 -12.03 -2.95 -36.71
CA ARG A 497 -12.48 -4.18 -37.40
C ARG A 497 -11.71 -4.47 -38.70
N ASP A 498 -11.06 -3.49 -39.33
CA ASP A 498 -10.30 -3.72 -40.58
C ASP A 498 -8.97 -4.45 -40.35
N TYR A 499 -8.51 -4.47 -39.08
CA TYR A 499 -7.26 -5.07 -38.61
C TYR A 499 -7.47 -6.03 -37.43
N GLU A 500 -8.73 -6.43 -37.17
CA GLU A 500 -9.09 -7.32 -36.08
C GLU A 500 -8.88 -8.79 -36.48
N ILE A 501 -8.33 -9.56 -35.54
CA ILE A 501 -8.29 -11.02 -35.57
C ILE A 501 -9.09 -11.51 -34.35
N PRO A 502 -10.33 -11.97 -34.55
CA PRO A 502 -11.24 -12.27 -33.45
C PRO A 502 -10.93 -13.60 -32.76
N SER A 503 -11.44 -13.75 -31.54
CA SER A 503 -11.43 -15.04 -30.83
C SER A 503 -12.22 -16.12 -31.60
N PRO A 504 -11.95 -17.41 -31.35
CA PRO A 504 -12.65 -18.51 -32.01
C PRO A 504 -14.15 -18.59 -31.72
N ALA A 505 -14.61 -17.96 -30.63
CA ALA A 505 -16.00 -18.03 -30.17
C ALA A 505 -16.91 -16.97 -30.80
N GLU A 506 -16.35 -15.96 -31.47
CA GLU A 506 -17.10 -14.75 -31.83
C GLU A 506 -17.75 -14.84 -33.22
N ILE A 507 -17.18 -15.59 -34.18
CA ILE A 507 -17.61 -15.56 -35.59
C ILE A 507 -17.38 -16.91 -36.30
N ASP A 508 -18.35 -17.33 -37.12
CA ASP A 508 -18.23 -18.43 -38.09
C ASP A 508 -17.31 -18.02 -39.26
N SER A 509 -16.01 -17.89 -38.96
CA SER A 509 -14.96 -17.41 -39.86
C SER A 509 -13.73 -18.31 -39.78
N GLU A 510 -13.12 -18.61 -40.92
CA GLU A 510 -11.84 -19.34 -40.96
C GLU A 510 -10.66 -18.50 -40.45
N MET A 511 -10.83 -17.17 -40.35
CA MET A 511 -9.79 -16.20 -39.99
C MET A 511 -9.83 -15.79 -38.51
N THR A 512 -9.81 -16.78 -37.61
CA THR A 512 -9.77 -16.56 -36.15
C THR A 512 -8.37 -16.73 -35.59
N ALA A 513 -8.14 -16.19 -34.38
CA ALA A 513 -6.85 -16.27 -33.69
C ALA A 513 -6.33 -17.71 -33.49
N ALA A 514 -7.22 -18.72 -33.41
CA ALA A 514 -6.84 -20.13 -33.30
C ALA A 514 -6.36 -20.74 -34.63
N ASN A 515 -6.68 -20.13 -35.78
CA ASN A 515 -6.38 -20.68 -37.10
C ASN A 515 -5.20 -19.99 -37.80
N ILE A 516 -4.84 -18.78 -37.36
CA ILE A 516 -3.80 -17.98 -38.00
C ILE A 516 -2.45 -18.25 -37.36
N LYS A 517 -1.50 -18.73 -38.16
CA LYS A 517 -0.12 -18.96 -37.73
C LYS A 517 0.69 -17.68 -37.81
N LEU A 518 1.64 -17.51 -36.90
CA LEU A 518 2.48 -16.29 -36.83
C LEU A 518 3.25 -16.03 -38.13
N TYR A 519 3.71 -17.08 -38.82
CA TYR A 519 4.42 -16.92 -40.10
C TYR A 519 3.53 -16.46 -41.27
N GLU A 520 2.21 -16.58 -41.15
CA GLU A 520 1.23 -16.15 -42.16
C GLU A 520 0.90 -14.64 -42.04
N LEU A 521 1.15 -14.04 -40.87
CA LEU A 521 0.82 -12.64 -40.58
C LEU A 521 1.79 -11.63 -41.20
N ARG A 522 2.95 -12.08 -41.71
CA ARG A 522 3.96 -11.17 -42.29
C ARG A 522 4.31 -10.03 -41.32
N LEU A 523 4.61 -10.35 -40.07
CA LEU A 523 4.92 -9.35 -39.03
C LEU A 523 6.17 -8.55 -39.40
N ILE A 524 6.15 -7.25 -39.08
CA ILE A 524 7.25 -6.32 -39.32
C ILE A 524 8.05 -6.16 -38.03
N VAL A 525 9.38 -6.25 -38.08
CA VAL A 525 10.21 -6.05 -36.88
C VAL A 525 9.96 -4.66 -36.29
N GLY A 526 9.69 -4.59 -34.98
CA GLY A 526 9.28 -3.38 -34.27
C GLY A 526 7.78 -3.07 -34.33
N GLN A 527 6.99 -3.87 -35.06
CA GLN A 527 5.55 -3.69 -35.13
C GLN A 527 4.91 -3.86 -33.75
N LYS A 528 3.99 -2.96 -33.45
CA LYS A 528 3.10 -3.04 -32.29
C LYS A 528 1.69 -3.42 -32.72
N PHE A 529 1.04 -4.26 -31.93
CA PHE A 529 -0.37 -4.59 -32.07
C PHE A 529 -0.99 -4.82 -30.69
N LEU A 530 -2.31 -4.70 -30.61
CA LEU A 530 -3.03 -4.73 -29.35
C LEU A 530 -3.71 -6.08 -29.18
N LEU A 531 -3.65 -6.66 -27.97
CA LEU A 531 -4.57 -7.69 -27.52
C LEU A 531 -5.56 -7.04 -26.56
N ILE A 532 -6.85 -7.11 -26.86
CA ILE A 532 -7.90 -6.88 -25.87
C ILE A 532 -8.27 -8.24 -25.31
N TYR A 533 -7.93 -8.47 -24.06
CA TYR A 533 -8.10 -9.75 -23.38
C TYR A 533 -9.51 -9.90 -22.79
N ASP A 534 -10.07 -8.80 -22.30
CA ASP A 534 -11.42 -8.74 -21.74
C ASP A 534 -12.06 -7.41 -22.15
N PHE A 535 -13.17 -7.50 -22.89
CA PHE A 535 -13.90 -6.33 -23.38
C PHE A 535 -14.63 -5.58 -22.28
N ASP A 536 -15.20 -6.31 -21.31
CA ASP A 536 -16.01 -5.72 -20.23
C ASP A 536 -15.11 -5.04 -19.21
N LYS A 537 -13.99 -5.69 -18.86
CA LYS A 537 -12.99 -5.16 -17.91
C LYS A 537 -11.90 -4.33 -18.58
N LYS A 538 -11.99 -4.11 -19.90
CA LYS A 538 -11.04 -3.31 -20.71
C LYS A 538 -9.57 -3.71 -20.52
N ILE A 539 -9.30 -4.99 -20.21
CA ILE A 539 -7.92 -5.49 -20.06
C ILE A 539 -7.28 -5.55 -21.43
N SER A 540 -6.16 -4.86 -21.61
CA SER A 540 -5.44 -4.85 -22.87
C SER A 540 -3.92 -4.92 -22.72
N PHE A 541 -3.28 -5.45 -23.75
CA PHE A 541 -1.85 -5.64 -23.81
C PHE A 541 -1.29 -5.11 -25.13
N GLU A 542 -0.29 -4.24 -25.05
CA GLU A 542 0.52 -3.86 -26.19
C GLU A 542 1.56 -4.95 -26.45
N ILE A 543 1.55 -5.52 -27.65
CA ILE A 543 2.46 -6.56 -28.09
C ILE A 543 3.40 -5.98 -29.15
N GLU A 544 4.69 -6.01 -28.87
CA GLU A 544 5.74 -5.57 -29.77
C GLU A 544 6.50 -6.78 -30.32
N PHE A 545 6.57 -6.93 -31.64
CA PHE A 545 7.33 -8.00 -32.29
C PHE A 545 8.79 -7.60 -32.46
N LEU A 546 9.69 -8.27 -31.73
CA LEU A 546 11.12 -7.93 -31.69
C LEU A 546 11.95 -8.62 -32.79
N GLY A 547 11.35 -9.54 -33.56
CA GLY A 547 12.02 -10.29 -34.61
C GLY A 547 12.11 -11.79 -34.33
N VAL A 548 13.10 -12.46 -34.93
CA VAL A 548 13.19 -13.94 -34.91
C VAL A 548 14.56 -14.49 -34.52
N GLU A 549 14.55 -15.66 -33.91
CA GLU A 549 15.74 -16.40 -33.48
C GLU A 549 15.74 -17.86 -33.96
N PRO A 550 16.91 -18.52 -34.02
CA PRO A 550 16.97 -19.97 -34.21
C PRO A 550 16.15 -20.70 -33.14
N LEU A 551 15.46 -21.77 -33.54
CA LEU A 551 14.81 -22.66 -32.56
C LEU A 551 15.88 -23.39 -31.75
N GLU A 552 15.70 -23.42 -30.43
CA GLU A 552 16.61 -24.12 -29.52
C GLU A 552 16.28 -25.61 -29.48
N LYS A 553 17.31 -26.46 -29.61
CA LYS A 553 17.13 -27.92 -29.66
C LYS A 553 16.67 -28.43 -28.28
N GLY A 554 15.49 -29.04 -28.24
CA GLY A 554 14.92 -29.63 -27.02
C GLY A 554 14.10 -28.67 -26.17
N ALA A 555 13.95 -27.40 -26.57
CA ALA A 555 13.11 -26.44 -25.87
C ALA A 555 11.61 -26.59 -26.23
N GLU A 556 10.74 -26.41 -25.23
CA GLU A 556 9.30 -26.30 -25.39
C GLU A 556 8.88 -24.85 -25.67
N TYR A 557 7.82 -24.67 -26.45
CA TYR A 557 7.26 -23.38 -26.84
C TYR A 557 5.72 -23.47 -26.81
N PRO A 558 4.99 -22.41 -26.44
CA PRO A 558 5.48 -21.06 -26.14
C PRO A 558 6.24 -21.03 -24.80
N ARG A 559 7.12 -20.04 -24.59
CA ARG A 559 7.84 -19.89 -23.32
C ARG A 559 8.15 -18.44 -22.99
N ILE A 560 8.12 -18.11 -21.70
CA ILE A 560 8.58 -16.83 -21.17
C ILE A 560 10.12 -16.91 -21.04
N ILE A 561 10.82 -15.89 -21.50
CA ILE A 561 12.28 -15.77 -21.42
C ILE A 561 12.66 -14.55 -20.57
N ALA A 562 13.90 -14.55 -20.05
CA ALA A 562 14.43 -13.42 -19.31
C ALA A 562 14.36 -12.13 -20.14
N ASN A 563 13.88 -11.06 -19.52
CA ASN A 563 13.74 -9.76 -20.15
C ASN A 563 15.09 -9.26 -20.69
N ARG A 564 15.12 -8.88 -21.96
CA ARG A 564 16.29 -8.27 -22.58
C ARG A 564 16.36 -6.81 -22.12
N LYS A 565 17.55 -6.41 -21.64
CA LYS A 565 17.84 -5.03 -21.27
C LYS A 565 17.63 -4.07 -22.43
#